data_AF-A0A9D7YGS8-F1
#
_entry.id   AF-A0A9D7YGS8-F1
#
_cell.length_a   1.000
_cell.length_b   1.000
_cell.length_c   1.000
_cell.angle_alpha   90.00
_cell.angle_beta   90.00
_cell.angle_gamma   90.00
#
_symmetry.space_group_name_H-M   'P 1'
#
loop_
_entity.id
_entity.type
_entity.pdbx_description
1 polymer ?
#
loop_
_entity_poly.entity_id
_entity_poly.type
_entity_poly.pdbx_seq_one_letter_code
_entity_poly.pdbx_strand_id
1 'polypeptide(L)'
;MRAQWFGVVVALSTVASAPVAYMPYILFFGESAADELGFSVSGAGDVNGDGFADLIVGARFDDNNGLNSGSARLICGATGGTLRTFNGVAANDFLGYSVSGAGDVNGDGFDDVIVGAPFQDNNGSNSGSAWVFCGATGGVLHTFDGDSSGDSLGWSVSGAGDVNGDGFADLIAGARTDDNNGPESGIARVFCGATGAVLHTFEGDGAGDQLGWSVSGAGDVNGDGFDDVIVGAPFDDNNGANSGSARVFCGATGAVLRTLNGDSAGDQFGFSVSGAADINGDGFDDVIVGAPFDDNNGANSGSARVFCGATGAVLRTLNG
;
A
#
# COMPACT_ATOMS: atom_id res chain seq x y z
N MET A 1 -13.08 12.36 -32.71
CA MET A 1 -12.95 11.40 -31.60
C MET A 1 -12.65 12.23 -30.37
N ARG A 2 -13.53 12.25 -29.37
CA ARG A 2 -13.26 12.94 -28.10
C ARG A 2 -12.53 11.95 -27.20
N ALA A 3 -11.27 12.19 -26.88
CA ALA A 3 -10.58 11.47 -25.83
C ALA A 3 -11.32 11.77 -24.51
N GLN A 4 -11.81 10.72 -23.85
CA GLN A 4 -12.28 10.82 -22.47
C GLN A 4 -11.06 10.65 -21.60
N TRP A 5 -10.60 11.75 -21.01
CA TRP A 5 -9.51 11.75 -20.04
C TRP A 5 -10.09 11.33 -18.69
N PHE A 6 -9.56 10.26 -18.10
CA PHE A 6 -9.83 9.92 -16.70
C PHE A 6 -8.91 10.82 -15.86
N GLY A 7 -9.50 11.67 -15.01
CA GLY A 7 -8.78 12.52 -14.08
C GLY A 7 -8.93 11.98 -12.67
N VAL A 8 -7.86 11.99 -11.89
CA VAL A 8 -7.94 11.79 -10.44
C VAL A 8 -8.33 13.12 -9.82
N VAL A 9 -9.39 13.13 -9.01
CA VAL A 9 -9.81 14.31 -8.23
C VAL A 9 -9.37 14.09 -6.79
N VAL A 10 -8.41 14.87 -6.32
CA VAL A 10 -8.04 14.91 -4.90
C VAL A 10 -8.65 16.16 -4.28
N ALA A 11 -9.50 15.99 -3.27
CA ALA A 11 -10.06 17.09 -2.50
C ALA A 11 -9.06 17.49 -1.40
N LEU A 12 -8.61 18.74 -1.41
CA LEU A 12 -7.81 19.31 -0.33
C LEU A 12 -8.73 19.70 0.83
N SER A 13 -8.67 18.99 1.97
CA SER A 13 -9.31 19.46 3.20
C SER A 13 -8.40 20.49 3.88
N THR A 14 -8.75 21.77 3.81
CA THR A 14 -8.19 22.76 4.74
C THR A 14 -9.13 22.87 5.94
N VAL A 15 -8.62 22.57 7.14
CA VAL A 15 -9.35 22.82 8.38
C VAL A 15 -9.21 24.31 8.73
N ALA A 16 -10.17 25.14 8.32
CA ALA A 16 -10.48 26.40 8.99
C ALA A 16 -11.85 26.91 8.58
N SER A 17 -12.68 27.19 9.58
CA SER A 17 -14.01 27.79 9.50
C SER A 17 -14.06 29.05 8.63
N ALA A 18 -14.56 28.94 7.40
CA ALA A 18 -15.01 30.07 6.59
C ALA A 18 -16.13 29.62 5.61
N PRO A 19 -17.10 30.49 5.29
CA PRO A 19 -18.27 30.12 4.51
C PRO A 19 -17.91 29.84 3.06
N VAL A 20 -18.34 28.67 2.56
CA VAL A 20 -18.39 28.19 1.17
C VAL A 20 -17.76 29.13 0.13
N ALA A 21 -16.43 29.15 0.09
CA ALA A 21 -15.66 29.70 -1.02
C ALA A 21 -14.97 28.53 -1.72
N TYR A 22 -15.12 28.47 -3.05
CA TYR A 22 -14.44 27.57 -4.00
C TYR A 22 -13.43 26.61 -3.35
N MET A 23 -13.78 25.32 -3.25
CA MET A 23 -12.80 24.29 -2.93
C MET A 23 -11.78 24.26 -4.09
N PRO A 24 -10.50 24.64 -3.89
CA PRO A 24 -9.50 24.43 -4.92
C PRO A 24 -9.28 22.92 -5.02
N TYR A 25 -9.80 22.31 -6.08
CA TYR A 25 -9.39 20.96 -6.46
C TYR A 25 -8.21 21.11 -7.42
N ILE A 26 -7.21 20.25 -7.27
CA ILE A 26 -6.14 20.13 -8.24
C ILE A 26 -6.46 18.94 -9.15
N LEU A 27 -6.41 19.17 -10.46
CA LEU A 27 -6.65 18.15 -11.49
C LEU A 27 -5.32 17.79 -12.14
N PHE A 28 -5.07 16.49 -12.24
CA PHE A 28 -3.98 15.95 -13.04
C PHE A 28 -4.56 15.00 -14.09
N PHE A 29 -3.94 15.01 -15.26
CA PHE A 29 -4.35 14.19 -16.40
C PHE A 29 -3.21 13.25 -16.79
N GLY A 30 -3.56 12.05 -17.26
CA GLY A 30 -2.63 11.18 -17.97
C GLY A 30 -2.15 11.84 -19.27
N GLU A 31 -0.92 11.55 -19.68
CA GLU A 31 -0.34 12.11 -20.91
C GLU A 31 -0.79 11.33 -22.14
N SER A 32 -1.01 10.00 -22.02
CA SER A 32 -1.59 9.18 -23.09
C SER A 32 -2.81 8.39 -22.62
N ALA A 33 -3.64 8.01 -23.58
CA ALA A 33 -4.78 7.13 -23.34
C ALA A 33 -4.28 5.69 -23.10
N ALA A 34 -4.86 5.02 -22.11
CA ALA A 34 -4.55 3.65 -21.67
C ALA A 34 -3.32 3.48 -20.75
N ASP A 35 -2.54 4.52 -20.46
CA ASP A 35 -1.44 4.45 -19.47
C ASP A 35 -1.94 4.22 -18.03
N GLU A 36 -3.24 4.44 -17.80
CA GLU A 36 -3.93 4.28 -16.51
C GLU A 36 -3.30 5.07 -15.36
N LEU A 37 -2.93 6.33 -15.60
CA LEU A 37 -2.60 7.26 -14.51
C LEU A 37 -3.75 7.31 -13.49
N GLY A 38 -3.43 7.09 -12.22
CA GLY A 38 -4.41 7.00 -11.14
C GLY A 38 -4.83 5.58 -10.83
N PHE A 39 -4.20 4.56 -11.42
CA PHE A 39 -4.42 3.16 -11.05
C PHE A 39 -4.13 2.92 -9.56
N SER A 40 -3.08 3.56 -9.05
CA SER A 40 -2.74 3.58 -7.63
C SER A 40 -2.40 5.02 -7.21
N VAL A 41 -2.85 5.44 -6.03
CA VAL A 41 -2.66 6.79 -5.48
C VAL A 41 -2.39 6.71 -3.98
N SER A 42 -1.51 7.59 -3.50
CA SER A 42 -1.25 7.76 -2.06
C SER A 42 -0.79 9.18 -1.76
N GLY A 43 -0.93 9.60 -0.51
CA GLY A 43 -0.11 10.70 0.02
C GLY A 43 1.36 10.27 0.03
N ALA A 44 2.25 11.21 -0.24
CA ALA A 44 3.71 11.01 -0.26
C ALA A 44 4.42 11.68 0.93
N GLY A 45 3.70 12.41 1.79
CA GLY A 45 4.31 13.28 2.79
C GLY A 45 4.87 14.57 2.17
N ASP A 46 5.62 15.38 2.92
CA ASP A 46 6.26 16.60 2.38
C ASP A 46 7.64 16.24 1.80
N VAL A 47 7.68 16.05 0.48
CA VAL A 47 8.91 15.58 -0.20
C VAL A 47 9.81 16.73 -0.66
N ASN A 48 9.35 17.98 -0.51
CA ASN A 48 10.01 19.16 -1.06
C ASN A 48 10.25 20.28 -0.02
N GLY A 49 9.72 20.14 1.20
CA GLY A 49 9.86 21.06 2.32
C GLY A 49 9.02 22.33 2.23
N ASP A 50 7.94 22.33 1.45
CA ASP A 50 7.03 23.47 1.33
C ASP A 50 5.97 23.54 2.44
N GLY A 51 5.92 22.52 3.31
CA GLY A 51 5.02 22.41 4.45
C GLY A 51 3.65 21.84 4.09
N PHE A 52 3.43 21.39 2.85
CA PHE A 52 2.22 20.69 2.42
C PHE A 52 2.55 19.25 2.04
N ALA A 53 1.66 18.32 2.39
CA ALA A 53 1.81 16.94 1.95
C ALA A 53 1.57 16.83 0.43
N ASP A 54 2.44 16.06 -0.23
CA ASP A 54 2.45 15.76 -1.65
C ASP A 54 1.75 14.43 -1.97
N LEU A 55 1.68 14.09 -3.25
CA LEU A 55 0.96 12.92 -3.77
C LEU A 55 1.87 12.08 -4.66
N ILE A 56 1.75 10.76 -4.57
CA ILE A 56 2.35 9.81 -5.51
C ILE A 56 1.23 9.10 -6.28
N VAL A 57 1.36 9.05 -7.61
CA VAL A 57 0.33 8.51 -8.51
C VAL A 57 0.96 7.57 -9.54
N GLY A 58 0.49 6.33 -9.58
CA GLY A 58 0.94 5.31 -10.52
C GLY A 58 0.21 5.35 -11.87
N ALA A 59 0.93 5.05 -12.94
CA ALA A 59 0.46 4.84 -14.31
C ALA A 59 1.07 3.54 -14.84
N ARG A 60 0.49 2.40 -14.45
CA ARG A 60 1.08 1.06 -14.64
C ARG A 60 1.32 0.64 -16.09
N PHE A 61 0.70 1.31 -17.06
CA PHE A 61 0.84 1.00 -18.49
C PHE A 61 1.57 2.10 -19.28
N ASP A 62 2.25 3.02 -18.60
CA ASP A 62 3.04 4.04 -19.30
C ASP A 62 4.19 3.41 -20.11
N ASP A 63 4.45 3.95 -21.30
CA ASP A 63 5.30 3.34 -22.33
C ASP A 63 6.70 3.95 -22.42
N ASN A 64 7.08 4.83 -21.49
CA ASN A 64 8.29 5.67 -21.58
C ASN A 64 9.59 4.90 -21.84
N ASN A 65 9.72 3.67 -21.34
CA ASN A 65 10.91 2.82 -21.51
C ASN A 65 10.59 1.44 -22.15
N GLY A 66 9.44 1.33 -22.83
CA GLY A 66 8.97 0.10 -23.46
C GLY A 66 7.49 -0.13 -23.22
N LEU A 67 6.86 -1.03 -24.00
CA LEU A 67 5.43 -1.32 -23.87
C LEU A 67 5.07 -1.70 -22.43
N ASN A 68 4.14 -0.97 -21.82
CA ASN A 68 3.71 -1.10 -20.45
C ASN A 68 4.88 -1.13 -19.45
N SER A 69 5.93 -0.33 -19.65
CA SER A 69 7.00 -0.23 -18.65
C SER A 69 6.50 0.31 -17.30
N GLY A 70 5.45 1.12 -17.33
CA GLY A 70 4.85 1.78 -16.18
C GLY A 70 5.62 3.03 -15.74
N SER A 71 4.95 3.91 -14.99
CA SER A 71 5.56 5.05 -14.31
C SER A 71 4.85 5.42 -13.02
N ALA A 72 5.50 6.20 -12.17
CA ALA A 72 4.90 6.85 -11.02
C ALA A 72 5.27 8.34 -11.00
N ARG A 73 4.31 9.21 -10.65
CA ARG A 73 4.47 10.67 -10.64
C ARG A 73 4.32 11.20 -9.24
N LEU A 74 5.34 11.90 -8.78
CA LEU A 74 5.34 12.66 -7.53
C LEU A 74 4.84 14.07 -7.84
N ILE A 75 3.78 14.49 -7.16
CA ILE A 75 3.00 15.68 -7.47
C ILE A 75 2.91 16.55 -6.23
N CYS A 76 3.25 17.83 -6.39
CA CYS A 76 3.19 18.80 -5.32
C CYS A 76 1.74 19.01 -4.85
N GLY A 77 1.47 18.81 -3.57
CA GLY A 77 0.14 18.99 -2.99
C GLY A 77 -0.29 20.45 -2.90
N ALA A 78 0.67 21.38 -2.79
CA ALA A 78 0.38 22.81 -2.73
C ALA A 78 0.02 23.40 -4.10
N THR A 79 0.68 22.96 -5.18
CA THR A 79 0.60 23.60 -6.51
C THR A 79 0.02 22.71 -7.60
N GLY A 80 0.13 21.40 -7.43
CA GLY A 80 -0.13 20.42 -8.48
C GLY A 80 0.95 20.26 -9.53
N GLY A 81 2.09 20.92 -9.39
CA GLY A 81 3.21 20.66 -10.29
C GLY A 81 3.69 19.21 -10.11
N THR A 82 3.96 18.52 -11.22
CA THR A 82 4.78 17.30 -11.17
C THR A 82 6.16 17.68 -10.66
N LEU A 83 6.53 17.16 -9.49
CA LEU A 83 7.86 17.29 -8.92
C LEU A 83 8.82 16.32 -9.62
N ARG A 84 8.38 15.06 -9.80
CA ARG A 84 9.20 13.97 -10.34
C ARG A 84 8.36 12.96 -11.11
N THR A 85 9.01 12.29 -12.06
CA THR A 85 8.48 11.10 -12.74
C THR A 85 9.51 9.99 -12.64
N PHE A 86 9.09 8.85 -12.11
CA PHE A 86 9.85 7.61 -12.04
C PHE A 86 9.35 6.68 -13.14
N ASN A 87 10.23 6.25 -14.04
CA ASN A 87 9.86 5.40 -15.17
C ASN A 87 10.31 3.96 -14.90
N GLY A 88 9.49 2.99 -15.32
CA GLY A 88 9.86 1.59 -15.29
C GLY A 88 11.09 1.30 -16.16
N VAL A 89 11.72 0.15 -15.93
CA VAL A 89 13.03 -0.15 -16.53
C VAL A 89 12.88 -0.80 -17.89
N ALA A 90 11.99 -1.78 -18.02
CA ALA A 90 11.74 -2.56 -19.23
C ALA A 90 10.25 -2.73 -19.53
N ALA A 91 9.95 -3.27 -20.71
CA ALA A 91 8.60 -3.52 -21.16
C ALA A 91 7.91 -4.58 -20.29
N ASN A 92 6.68 -4.29 -19.87
CA ASN A 92 5.82 -5.12 -19.03
C ASN A 92 6.24 -5.27 -17.55
N ASP A 93 7.14 -4.42 -17.04
CA ASP A 93 7.48 -4.42 -15.60
C ASP A 93 6.36 -3.81 -14.72
N PHE A 94 5.56 -2.91 -15.32
CA PHE A 94 4.43 -2.20 -14.71
C PHE A 94 4.80 -1.41 -13.44
N LEU A 95 5.90 -0.65 -13.49
CA LEU A 95 6.22 0.28 -12.38
C LEU A 95 5.03 1.22 -12.13
N GLY A 96 4.71 1.47 -10.86
CA GLY A 96 3.53 2.27 -10.49
C GLY A 96 2.25 1.45 -10.43
N TYR A 97 2.34 0.12 -10.44
CA TYR A 97 1.22 -0.76 -10.12
C TYR A 97 0.68 -0.49 -8.71
N SER A 98 1.58 -0.31 -7.75
CA SER A 98 1.29 0.09 -6.38
C SER A 98 2.22 1.24 -5.98
N VAL A 99 1.70 2.23 -5.26
CA VAL A 99 2.49 3.37 -4.78
C VAL A 99 2.12 3.72 -3.35
N SER A 100 3.09 4.21 -2.58
CA SER A 100 2.85 4.75 -1.24
C SER A 100 3.92 5.78 -0.85
N GLY A 101 3.58 6.65 0.10
CA GLY A 101 4.59 7.38 0.86
C GLY A 101 5.37 6.40 1.74
N ALA A 102 6.66 6.64 1.90
CA ALA A 102 7.55 5.80 2.70
C ALA A 102 7.92 6.44 4.05
N GLY A 103 7.60 7.73 4.26
CA GLY A 103 8.23 8.52 5.34
C GLY A 103 9.69 8.85 5.01
N ASP A 104 10.41 9.49 5.92
CA ASP A 104 11.85 9.74 5.76
C ASP A 104 12.63 8.45 6.08
N VAL A 105 13.09 7.75 5.04
CA VAL A 105 13.82 6.48 5.22
C VAL A 105 15.34 6.68 5.29
N ASN A 106 15.84 7.87 4.94
CA ASN A 106 17.27 8.14 4.80
C ASN A 106 17.81 9.21 5.78
N GLY A 107 16.92 9.89 6.52
CA GLY A 107 17.21 10.92 7.51
C GLY A 107 17.60 12.27 6.94
N ASP A 108 17.20 12.60 5.70
CA ASP A 108 17.46 13.89 5.08
C ASP A 108 16.43 14.97 5.47
N GLY A 109 15.38 14.58 6.20
CA GLY A 109 14.32 15.44 6.70
C GLY A 109 13.17 15.68 5.72
N PHE A 110 13.13 14.94 4.61
CA PHE A 110 12.03 14.95 3.65
C PHE A 110 11.42 13.55 3.54
N ASP A 111 10.13 13.48 3.27
CA ASP A 111 9.48 12.19 3.06
C ASP A 111 9.91 11.56 1.73
N ASP A 112 10.01 10.23 1.71
CA ASP A 112 10.38 9.42 0.55
C ASP A 112 9.16 8.63 0.02
N VAL A 113 9.34 7.90 -1.08
CA VAL A 113 8.26 7.12 -1.70
C VAL A 113 8.68 5.71 -2.08
N ILE A 114 7.73 4.78 -2.02
CA ILE A 114 7.88 3.39 -2.47
C ILE A 114 6.92 3.09 -3.64
N VAL A 115 7.42 2.35 -4.63
CA VAL A 115 6.72 2.05 -5.87
C VAL A 115 6.93 0.59 -6.27
N GLY A 116 5.85 -0.15 -6.49
CA GLY A 116 5.88 -1.55 -6.94
C GLY A 116 5.94 -1.70 -8.46
N ALA A 117 6.67 -2.73 -8.90
CA ALA A 117 6.77 -3.23 -10.27
C ALA A 117 6.65 -4.78 -10.22
N PRO A 118 5.44 -5.32 -10.02
CA PRO A 118 5.23 -6.75 -9.72
C PRO A 118 5.63 -7.71 -10.83
N PHE A 119 5.93 -7.21 -12.03
CA PHE A 119 6.26 -8.06 -13.17
C PHE A 119 7.71 -7.87 -13.63
N GLN A 120 8.53 -7.18 -12.84
CA GLN A 120 9.96 -7.09 -13.12
C GLN A 120 10.64 -8.46 -13.01
N ASP A 121 11.60 -8.72 -13.91
CA ASP A 121 12.15 -10.06 -14.16
C ASP A 121 13.55 -10.32 -13.52
N ASN A 122 13.96 -9.55 -12.51
CA ASN A 122 15.36 -9.56 -12.01
C ASN A 122 15.83 -10.94 -11.52
N ASN A 123 14.94 -11.73 -10.90
CA ASN A 123 15.25 -13.06 -10.35
C ASN A 123 14.43 -14.19 -10.99
N GLY A 124 13.82 -13.93 -12.14
CA GLY A 124 12.94 -14.88 -12.84
C GLY A 124 11.75 -14.15 -13.44
N SER A 125 11.03 -14.79 -14.37
CA SER A 125 9.89 -14.14 -15.01
C SER A 125 8.83 -13.77 -13.97
N ASN A 126 8.43 -12.51 -13.92
CA ASN A 126 7.49 -11.93 -12.97
C ASN A 126 7.89 -12.18 -11.50
N SER A 127 9.20 -12.14 -11.17
CA SER A 127 9.63 -12.17 -9.77
C SER A 127 9.14 -10.93 -9.01
N GLY A 128 9.03 -9.81 -9.71
CA GLY A 128 8.61 -8.52 -9.19
C GLY A 128 9.69 -7.79 -8.42
N SER A 129 9.51 -6.48 -8.27
CA SER A 129 10.38 -5.62 -7.47
C SER A 129 9.59 -4.49 -6.79
N ALA A 130 10.13 -3.96 -5.69
CA ALA A 130 9.70 -2.71 -5.07
C ALA A 130 10.87 -1.72 -5.00
N TRP A 131 10.62 -0.48 -5.40
CA TRP A 131 11.62 0.58 -5.53
C TRP A 131 11.35 1.69 -4.54
N VAL A 132 12.39 2.13 -3.83
CA VAL A 132 12.32 3.26 -2.91
C VAL A 132 13.09 4.42 -3.52
N PHE A 133 12.42 5.56 -3.68
CA PHE A 133 13.00 6.76 -4.23
C PHE A 133 13.03 7.87 -3.19
N CYS A 134 14.15 8.56 -3.14
CA CYS A 134 14.29 9.77 -2.34
C CYS A 134 13.29 10.82 -2.83
N GLY A 135 12.40 11.31 -1.97
CA GLY A 135 11.40 12.29 -2.35
C GLY A 135 12.05 13.64 -2.74
N ALA A 136 13.05 14.05 -1.97
CA ALA A 136 13.77 15.30 -2.17
C ALA A 136 14.65 15.33 -3.43
N THR A 137 15.27 14.21 -3.82
CA THR A 137 16.26 14.16 -4.92
C THR A 137 15.89 13.25 -6.09
N GLY A 138 14.95 12.32 -5.90
CA GLY A 138 14.49 11.34 -6.88
C GLY A 138 15.48 10.22 -7.14
N GLY A 139 16.59 10.18 -6.42
CA GLY A 139 17.55 9.08 -6.47
C GLY A 139 16.94 7.80 -5.91
N VAL A 140 17.39 6.65 -6.41
CA VAL A 140 17.03 5.34 -5.83
C VAL A 140 17.76 5.19 -4.50
N LEU A 141 17.01 4.90 -3.44
CA LEU A 141 17.55 4.59 -2.12
C LEU A 141 17.72 3.08 -1.96
N HIS A 142 16.67 2.32 -2.27
CA HIS A 142 16.66 0.86 -2.21
C HIS A 142 15.89 0.25 -3.37
N THR A 143 16.25 -0.99 -3.71
CA THR A 143 15.49 -1.86 -4.60
C THR A 143 15.40 -3.23 -3.93
N PHE A 144 14.18 -3.74 -3.81
CA PHE A 144 13.91 -5.07 -3.28
C PHE A 144 13.36 -5.93 -4.41
N ASP A 145 14.00 -7.06 -4.69
CA ASP A 145 13.58 -7.99 -5.73
C ASP A 145 12.88 -9.20 -5.11
N GLY A 146 11.85 -9.72 -5.78
CA GLY A 146 11.25 -11.00 -5.42
C GLY A 146 12.23 -12.14 -5.60
N ASP A 147 11.97 -13.28 -4.96
CA ASP A 147 12.97 -14.33 -4.82
C ASP A 147 13.08 -15.20 -6.08
N SER A 148 11.93 -15.48 -6.69
CA SER A 148 11.76 -16.48 -7.74
C SER A 148 10.73 -16.06 -8.78
N SER A 149 10.70 -16.78 -9.89
CA SER A 149 9.77 -16.54 -10.99
C SER A 149 8.32 -16.72 -10.51
N GLY A 150 7.51 -15.68 -10.67
CA GLY A 150 6.08 -15.71 -10.38
C GLY A 150 5.68 -15.14 -9.03
N ASP A 151 6.63 -14.80 -8.15
CA ASP A 151 6.31 -14.33 -6.78
C ASP A 151 5.58 -12.99 -6.76
N SER A 152 5.82 -12.15 -7.77
CA SER A 152 5.19 -10.84 -7.95
C SER A 152 5.40 -9.86 -6.78
N LEU A 153 6.61 -9.77 -6.22
CA LEU A 153 6.93 -8.76 -5.19
C LEU A 153 6.64 -7.34 -5.69
N GLY A 154 6.07 -6.50 -4.83
CA GLY A 154 5.64 -5.15 -5.22
C GLY A 154 4.22 -5.13 -5.80
N TRP A 155 3.48 -6.24 -5.68
CA TRP A 155 2.04 -6.23 -5.93
C TRP A 155 1.33 -5.21 -5.05
N SER A 156 1.71 -5.15 -3.78
CA SER A 156 1.29 -4.13 -2.82
C SER A 156 2.52 -3.58 -2.09
N VAL A 157 2.53 -2.28 -1.80
CA VAL A 157 3.62 -1.60 -1.08
C VAL A 157 3.03 -0.55 -0.14
N SER A 158 3.71 -0.30 0.98
CA SER A 158 3.38 0.79 1.91
C SER A 158 4.60 1.18 2.76
N GLY A 159 4.60 2.39 3.33
CA GLY A 159 5.40 2.67 4.52
C GLY A 159 4.88 1.83 5.70
N ALA A 160 5.80 1.34 6.52
CA ALA A 160 5.50 0.53 7.71
C ALA A 160 5.56 1.34 9.01
N GLY A 161 6.04 2.58 8.99
CA GLY A 161 6.41 3.32 10.20
C GLY A 161 7.78 2.88 10.73
N ASP A 162 8.19 3.32 11.92
CA ASP A 162 9.43 2.87 12.55
C ASP A 162 9.17 1.58 13.34
N VAL A 163 9.35 0.43 12.69
CA VAL A 163 8.99 -0.87 13.29
C VAL A 163 10.11 -1.41 14.19
N ASN A 164 11.33 -0.89 14.06
CA ASN A 164 12.52 -1.38 14.75
C ASN A 164 13.10 -0.39 15.79
N GLY A 165 12.59 0.83 15.84
CA GLY A 165 12.97 1.91 16.76
C GLY A 165 14.32 2.55 16.45
N ASP A 166 14.77 2.52 15.20
CA ASP A 166 16.03 3.15 14.76
C ASP A 166 15.88 4.64 14.40
N GLY A 167 14.64 5.15 14.39
CA GLY A 167 14.30 6.53 14.13
C GLY A 167 14.12 6.86 12.64
N PHE A 168 14.15 5.86 11.76
CA PHE A 168 13.86 5.99 10.33
C PHE A 168 12.58 5.23 10.01
N ALA A 169 11.83 5.72 9.01
CA ALA A 169 10.65 4.99 8.58
C ALA A 169 11.04 3.71 7.83
N ASP A 170 10.32 2.62 8.07
CA ASP A 170 10.48 1.31 7.44
C ASP A 170 9.41 1.07 6.37
N LEU A 171 9.53 -0.06 5.67
CA LEU A 171 8.80 -0.33 4.43
C LEU A 171 8.18 -1.72 4.47
N ILE A 172 7.01 -1.90 3.86
CA ILE A 172 6.39 -3.22 3.67
C ILE A 172 6.02 -3.44 2.21
N ALA A 173 6.28 -4.65 1.70
CA ALA A 173 5.87 -5.07 0.36
C ALA A 173 5.30 -6.49 0.36
N GLY A 174 4.25 -6.69 -0.44
CA GLY A 174 3.61 -7.99 -0.64
C GLY A 174 4.01 -8.65 -1.96
N ALA A 175 4.15 -9.98 -1.92
CA ALA A 175 4.36 -10.86 -3.07
C ALA A 175 3.29 -11.95 -3.02
N ARG A 176 2.10 -11.64 -3.54
CA ARG A 176 0.88 -12.43 -3.28
C ARG A 176 0.90 -13.83 -3.87
N THR A 177 1.79 -14.09 -4.83
CA THR A 177 1.88 -15.35 -5.58
C THR A 177 3.13 -16.14 -5.24
N ASP A 178 3.93 -15.68 -4.26
CA ASP A 178 5.02 -16.46 -3.67
C ASP A 178 4.50 -17.83 -3.21
N ASP A 179 5.33 -18.86 -3.40
CA ASP A 179 4.94 -20.26 -3.20
C ASP A 179 5.69 -20.99 -2.08
N ASN A 180 6.43 -20.27 -1.23
CA ASN A 180 7.27 -20.87 -0.19
C ASN A 180 6.49 -21.74 0.81
N ASN A 181 5.25 -21.39 1.14
CA ASN A 181 4.37 -22.19 2.00
C ASN A 181 3.19 -22.85 1.25
N GLY A 182 3.39 -23.12 -0.05
CA GLY A 182 2.41 -23.73 -0.95
C GLY A 182 2.10 -22.82 -2.14
N PRO A 183 1.62 -23.37 -3.28
CA PRO A 183 1.37 -22.59 -4.49
C PRO A 183 0.51 -21.36 -4.23
N GLU A 184 1.02 -20.16 -4.56
CA GLU A 184 0.34 -18.88 -4.36
C GLU A 184 -0.17 -18.67 -2.92
N SER A 185 0.56 -19.19 -1.92
CA SER A 185 0.28 -18.89 -0.51
C SER A 185 0.55 -17.43 -0.17
N GLY A 186 1.54 -16.83 -0.85
CA GLY A 186 1.89 -15.43 -0.76
C GLY A 186 2.72 -15.09 0.47
N ILE A 187 3.44 -13.96 0.39
CA ILE A 187 4.21 -13.41 1.50
C ILE A 187 4.05 -11.89 1.60
N ALA A 188 4.39 -11.35 2.78
CA ALA A 188 4.71 -9.94 2.96
C ALA A 188 6.04 -9.80 3.71
N ARG A 189 6.85 -8.81 3.33
CA ARG A 189 8.14 -8.53 3.96
C ARG A 189 8.23 -7.09 4.43
N VAL A 190 8.80 -6.93 5.63
CA VAL A 190 9.15 -5.62 6.19
C VAL A 190 10.65 -5.41 6.00
N PHE A 191 11.03 -4.24 5.49
CA PHE A 191 12.40 -3.84 5.21
C PHE A 191 12.75 -2.61 6.03
N CYS A 192 13.95 -2.61 6.62
CA CYS A 192 14.52 -1.46 7.29
C CYS A 192 14.76 -0.33 6.29
N GLY A 193 14.18 0.85 6.51
CA GLY A 193 14.33 1.98 5.59
C GLY A 193 15.74 2.52 5.54
N ALA A 194 16.45 2.55 6.68
CA ALA A 194 17.82 3.06 6.74
C ALA A 194 18.83 2.14 6.03
N THR A 195 18.64 0.82 6.10
CA THR A 195 19.66 -0.16 5.68
C THR A 195 19.25 -1.04 4.50
N GLY A 196 17.96 -1.11 4.18
CA GLY A 196 17.39 -2.04 3.21
C GLY A 196 17.35 -3.51 3.69
N ALA A 197 17.72 -3.79 4.94
CA ALA A 197 17.70 -5.15 5.48
C ALA A 197 16.27 -5.67 5.69
N VAL A 198 16.03 -6.96 5.43
CA VAL A 198 14.76 -7.60 5.80
C VAL A 198 14.68 -7.69 7.33
N LEU A 199 13.63 -7.12 7.91
CA LEU A 199 13.33 -7.18 9.33
C LEU A 199 12.43 -8.38 9.64
N HIS A 200 11.34 -8.53 8.86
CA HIS A 200 10.36 -9.61 9.03
C HIS A 200 9.92 -10.18 7.69
N THR A 201 9.56 -11.46 7.69
CA THR A 201 8.88 -12.14 6.58
C THR A 201 7.67 -12.87 7.15
N PHE A 202 6.50 -12.58 6.58
CA PHE A 202 5.23 -13.20 6.94
C PHE A 202 4.78 -14.09 5.79
N GLU A 203 4.51 -15.36 6.09
CA GLU A 203 4.10 -16.36 5.11
C GLU A 203 2.59 -16.61 5.19
N GLY A 204 1.95 -16.84 4.04
CA GLY A 204 0.56 -17.27 3.95
C GLY A 204 0.36 -18.65 4.59
N ASP A 205 -0.85 -18.95 5.05
CA ASP A 205 -1.12 -20.15 5.86
C ASP A 205 -1.30 -21.41 4.99
N GLY A 206 -1.80 -21.26 3.77
CA GLY A 206 -2.04 -22.33 2.82
C GLY A 206 -2.01 -21.89 1.36
N ALA A 207 -2.09 -22.87 0.47
CA ALA A 207 -2.03 -22.66 -0.97
C ALA A 207 -3.25 -21.88 -1.48
N GLY A 208 -3.01 -20.80 -2.23
CA GLY A 208 -4.04 -19.96 -2.82
C GLY A 208 -4.59 -18.87 -1.90
N ASP A 209 -4.14 -18.76 -0.64
CA ASP A 209 -4.61 -17.73 0.30
C ASP A 209 -4.16 -16.32 -0.10
N GLN A 210 -3.03 -16.24 -0.83
CA GLN A 210 -2.42 -15.02 -1.37
C GLN A 210 -2.20 -13.91 -0.32
N LEU A 211 -1.57 -14.26 0.80
CA LEU A 211 -1.09 -13.25 1.77
C LEU A 211 -0.19 -12.23 1.06
N GLY A 212 -0.31 -10.96 1.43
CA GLY A 212 0.42 -9.87 0.77
C GLY A 212 -0.32 -9.31 -0.45
N TRP A 213 -1.58 -9.72 -0.65
CA TRP A 213 -2.48 -9.07 -1.59
C TRP A 213 -2.61 -7.57 -1.28
N SER A 214 -2.73 -7.22 -0.01
CA SER A 214 -2.70 -5.84 0.48
C SER A 214 -1.85 -5.73 1.74
N VAL A 215 -1.12 -4.61 1.88
CA VAL A 215 -0.23 -4.32 3.03
C VAL A 215 -0.38 -2.86 3.44
N SER A 216 -0.17 -2.57 4.72
CA SER A 216 -0.10 -1.20 5.25
C SER A 216 0.61 -1.17 6.62
N GLY A 217 1.24 -0.06 6.96
CA GLY A 217 1.52 0.27 8.36
C GLY A 217 0.21 0.37 9.16
N ALA A 218 0.22 -0.12 10.39
CA ALA A 218 -0.92 -0.12 11.30
C ALA A 218 -0.79 0.93 12.42
N GLY A 219 0.39 1.56 12.57
CA GLY A 219 0.71 2.37 13.75
C GLY A 219 0.96 1.50 14.97
N ASP A 220 1.07 2.07 16.17
CA ASP A 220 1.29 1.31 17.40
C ASP A 220 -0.05 0.78 17.95
N VAL A 221 -0.46 -0.40 17.49
CA VAL A 221 -1.76 -0.98 17.86
C VAL A 221 -1.74 -1.66 19.23
N ASN A 222 -0.55 -1.85 19.80
CA ASN A 222 -0.34 -2.65 21.01
C ASN A 222 0.29 -1.87 22.18
N GLY A 223 0.76 -0.65 21.94
CA GLY A 223 1.33 0.29 22.89
C GLY A 223 2.74 -0.06 23.33
N ASP A 224 3.53 -0.78 22.52
CA ASP A 224 4.92 -1.11 22.83
C ASP A 224 5.92 -0.04 22.38
N GLY A 225 5.44 0.99 21.67
CA GLY A 225 6.23 2.12 21.19
C GLY A 225 6.89 1.89 19.84
N PHE A 226 6.55 0.81 19.12
CA PHE A 226 6.99 0.54 17.76
C PHE A 226 5.76 0.49 16.84
N ASP A 227 5.92 0.94 15.60
CA ASP A 227 4.84 0.83 14.63
C ASP A 227 4.62 -0.65 14.25
N ASP A 228 3.36 -1.04 14.08
CA ASP A 228 2.94 -2.38 13.68
C ASP A 228 2.51 -2.39 12.20
N VAL A 229 2.23 -3.58 11.65
CA VAL A 229 1.81 -3.72 10.24
C VAL A 229 0.59 -4.62 10.09
N ILE A 230 -0.21 -4.37 9.04
CA ILE A 230 -1.36 -5.18 8.68
C ILE A 230 -1.23 -5.74 7.26
N VAL A 231 -1.59 -7.01 7.08
CA VAL A 231 -1.49 -7.73 5.81
C VAL A 231 -2.78 -8.49 5.52
N GLY A 232 -3.32 -8.34 4.32
CA GLY A 232 -4.50 -9.04 3.84
C GLY A 232 -4.19 -10.33 3.06
N ALA A 233 -5.05 -11.33 3.24
CA ALA A 233 -5.10 -12.61 2.51
C ALA A 233 -6.57 -12.87 2.10
N PRO A 234 -7.08 -12.24 1.03
CA PRO A 234 -8.51 -12.27 0.68
C PRO A 234 -9.04 -13.65 0.30
N PHE A 235 -8.18 -14.63 0.06
CA PHE A 235 -8.59 -15.96 -0.36
C PHE A 235 -8.41 -17.03 0.72
N ASP A 236 -8.05 -16.62 1.94
CA ASP A 236 -8.03 -17.50 3.10
C ASP A 236 -9.42 -18.13 3.39
N ASP A 237 -9.42 -19.38 3.81
CA ASP A 237 -10.59 -20.24 3.92
C ASP A 237 -11.09 -20.42 5.36
N ASN A 238 -10.58 -19.66 6.33
CA ASN A 238 -10.88 -19.82 7.77
C ASN A 238 -12.37 -19.93 8.12
N ASN A 239 -13.25 -19.19 7.44
CA ASN A 239 -14.71 -19.20 7.64
C ASN A 239 -15.50 -19.64 6.40
N GLY A 240 -14.85 -20.36 5.48
CA GLY A 240 -15.42 -20.83 4.22
C GLY A 240 -14.58 -20.41 3.02
N ALA A 241 -14.84 -21.04 1.87
CA ALA A 241 -14.04 -20.83 0.66
C ALA A 241 -13.92 -19.34 0.29
N ASN A 242 -12.71 -18.80 0.23
CA ASN A 242 -12.39 -17.40 -0.03
C ASN A 242 -13.12 -16.42 0.92
N SER A 243 -13.29 -16.79 2.18
CA SER A 243 -13.83 -15.88 3.20
C SER A 243 -12.90 -14.70 3.47
N GLY A 244 -11.60 -14.95 3.33
CA GLY A 244 -10.52 -13.99 3.50
C GLY A 244 -10.17 -13.71 4.95
N SER A 245 -8.95 -13.21 5.16
CA SER A 245 -8.46 -12.75 6.45
C SER A 245 -7.56 -11.52 6.32
N ALA A 246 -7.38 -10.82 7.43
CA ALA A 246 -6.33 -9.82 7.60
C ALA A 246 -5.62 -10.06 8.94
N ARG A 247 -4.30 -9.97 8.95
CA ARG A 247 -3.47 -10.19 10.13
C ARG A 247 -2.68 -8.94 10.49
N VAL A 248 -2.72 -8.59 11.76
CA VAL A 248 -1.90 -7.51 12.34
C VAL A 248 -0.69 -8.15 13.01
N PHE A 249 0.50 -7.71 12.66
CA PHE A 249 1.78 -8.20 13.16
C PHE A 249 2.49 -7.12 13.95
N CYS A 250 3.10 -7.51 15.06
CA CYS A 250 3.94 -6.65 15.87
C CYS A 250 5.18 -6.26 15.07
N GLY A 251 5.43 -4.97 14.88
CA GLY A 251 6.59 -4.51 14.11
C GLY A 251 7.92 -4.80 14.78
N ALA A 252 7.98 -4.75 16.11
CA ALA A 252 9.21 -5.05 16.85
C ALA A 252 9.59 -6.54 16.84
N THR A 253 8.59 -7.44 16.85
CA THR A 253 8.83 -8.88 17.09
C THR A 253 8.43 -9.79 15.94
N GLY A 254 7.64 -9.30 14.99
CA GLY A 254 7.02 -10.09 13.92
C GLY A 254 5.89 -11.01 14.40
N ALA A 255 5.50 -10.96 15.68
CA ALA A 255 4.46 -11.81 16.24
C ALA A 255 3.07 -11.40 15.72
N VAL A 256 2.19 -12.38 15.48
CA VAL A 256 0.78 -12.10 15.17
C VAL A 256 0.11 -11.51 16.41
N LEU A 257 -0.36 -10.27 16.29
CA LEU A 257 -1.17 -9.60 17.31
C LEU A 257 -2.63 -9.97 17.12
N ARG A 258 -3.16 -9.85 15.89
CA ARG A 258 -4.58 -10.11 15.59
C ARG A 258 -4.72 -10.91 14.30
N THR A 259 -5.68 -11.82 14.30
CA THR A 259 -6.22 -12.45 13.09
C THR A 259 -7.68 -12.05 12.98
N LEU A 260 -8.02 -11.32 11.92
CA LEU A 260 -9.35 -10.81 11.62
C LEU A 260 -9.88 -11.63 10.43
N ASN A 261 -10.97 -12.37 10.63
CA ASN A 261 -11.52 -13.24 9.59
C ASN A 261 -12.77 -12.62 8.96
N GLY A 262 -12.96 -12.87 7.67
CA GLY A 262 -14.24 -12.63 6.98
C GLY A 262 -15.35 -13.51 7.56
N ASP A 263 -16.61 -13.19 7.24
CA ASP A 263 -17.74 -13.84 7.91
C ASP A 263 -18.18 -15.10 7.17
N SER A 264 -18.19 -15.04 5.83
CA SER A 264 -18.77 -16.05 4.96
C SER A 264 -17.90 -16.33 3.73
N ALA A 265 -18.14 -17.46 3.08
CA ALA A 265 -17.46 -17.84 1.85
C ALA A 265 -17.68 -16.81 0.73
N GLY A 266 -16.59 -16.36 0.10
CA GLY A 266 -16.61 -15.45 -1.03
C GLY A 266 -16.56 -13.97 -0.68
N ASP A 267 -16.58 -13.59 0.61
CA ASP A 267 -16.54 -12.19 1.06
C ASP A 267 -15.25 -11.47 0.65
N GLN A 268 -14.15 -12.23 0.54
CA GLN A 268 -12.79 -11.75 0.27
C GLN A 268 -12.33 -10.67 1.26
N PHE A 269 -12.58 -10.89 2.54
CA PHE A 269 -12.12 -9.99 3.59
C PHE A 269 -10.59 -9.89 3.61
N GLY A 270 -10.04 -8.68 3.71
CA GLY A 270 -8.59 -8.46 3.54
C GLY A 270 -8.17 -8.10 2.11
N PHE A 271 -9.13 -7.89 1.20
CA PHE A 271 -8.84 -7.40 -0.14
C PHE A 271 -8.16 -6.01 -0.12
N SER A 272 -8.50 -5.20 0.88
CA SER A 272 -7.80 -3.96 1.21
C SER A 272 -7.65 -3.82 2.72
N VAL A 273 -6.50 -3.29 3.15
CA VAL A 273 -6.19 -3.02 4.56
C VAL A 273 -5.55 -1.63 4.68
N SER A 274 -5.71 -0.99 5.84
CA SER A 274 -5.02 0.25 6.19
C SER A 274 -4.96 0.41 7.70
N GLY A 275 -3.91 1.06 8.22
CA GLY A 275 -3.98 1.72 9.52
C GLY A 275 -5.08 2.80 9.51
N ALA A 276 -5.63 3.09 10.68
CA ALA A 276 -6.74 4.01 10.85
C ALA A 276 -6.49 5.08 11.94
N ALA A 277 -5.30 5.07 12.56
CA ALA A 277 -4.95 5.82 13.77
C ALA A 277 -5.91 5.52 14.95
N ASP A 278 -5.72 6.14 16.11
CA ASP A 278 -6.65 6.01 17.24
C ASP A 278 -7.99 6.73 16.96
N ILE A 279 -8.97 6.00 16.40
CA ILE A 279 -10.29 6.54 16.07
C ILE A 279 -11.17 6.64 17.31
N ASN A 280 -10.93 5.77 18.29
CA ASN A 280 -11.83 5.60 19.44
C ASN A 280 -11.37 6.37 20.70
N GLY A 281 -10.13 6.87 20.70
CA GLY A 281 -9.52 7.65 21.77
C GLY A 281 -8.99 6.81 22.93
N ASP A 282 -8.64 5.54 22.72
CA ASP A 282 -8.11 4.64 23.76
C ASP A 282 -6.58 4.69 23.89
N GLY A 283 -5.90 5.43 23.02
CA GLY A 283 -4.45 5.59 22.99
C GLY A 283 -3.69 4.54 22.19
N PHE A 284 -4.39 3.68 21.44
CA PHE A 284 -3.80 2.70 20.54
C PHE A 284 -4.32 2.94 19.12
N ASP A 285 -3.49 2.72 18.12
CA ASP A 285 -3.94 2.87 16.74
C ASP A 285 -4.92 1.76 16.35
N ASP A 286 -5.87 2.10 15.49
CA ASP A 286 -6.90 1.19 14.97
C ASP A 286 -6.59 0.76 13.52
N VAL A 287 -7.26 -0.26 13.03
CA VAL A 287 -7.10 -0.75 11.65
C VAL A 287 -8.43 -0.85 10.93
N ILE A 288 -8.42 -0.74 9.61
CA ILE A 288 -9.60 -0.93 8.74
C ILE A 288 -9.32 -1.99 7.69
N VAL A 289 -10.33 -2.83 7.44
CA VAL A 289 -10.27 -3.94 6.46
C VAL A 289 -11.50 -3.94 5.58
N GLY A 290 -11.29 -4.09 4.26
CA GLY A 290 -12.33 -4.19 3.26
C GLY A 290 -12.65 -5.65 2.86
N ALA A 291 -13.93 -5.90 2.58
CA ALA A 291 -14.47 -7.13 2.01
C ALA A 291 -15.43 -6.75 0.87
N PRO A 292 -14.94 -6.62 -0.38
CA PRO A 292 -15.72 -6.06 -1.48
C PRO A 292 -16.92 -6.90 -1.89
N PHE A 293 -16.96 -8.18 -1.49
CA PHE A 293 -18.03 -9.11 -1.86
C PHE A 293 -18.85 -9.58 -0.66
N ASP A 294 -18.69 -8.97 0.51
CA ASP A 294 -19.50 -9.24 1.70
C ASP A 294 -21.00 -9.15 1.37
N ASP A 295 -21.74 -10.20 1.70
CA ASP A 295 -23.15 -10.36 1.36
C ASP A 295 -24.12 -10.15 2.53
N ASN A 296 -23.61 -9.78 3.71
CA ASN A 296 -24.41 -9.55 4.93
C ASN A 296 -25.51 -8.49 4.75
N ASN A 297 -25.34 -7.53 3.83
CA ASN A 297 -26.32 -6.48 3.51
C ASN A 297 -26.96 -6.64 2.11
N GLY A 298 -26.87 -7.85 1.54
CA GLY A 298 -27.34 -8.17 0.19
C GLY A 298 -26.20 -8.71 -0.69
N ALA A 299 -26.53 -9.48 -1.73
CA ALA A 299 -25.55 -10.17 -2.56
C ALA A 299 -24.43 -9.23 -3.05
N ASN A 300 -23.19 -9.50 -2.61
CA ASN A 300 -21.98 -8.72 -2.94
C ASN A 300 -22.14 -7.21 -2.66
N SER A 301 -22.84 -6.84 -1.58
CA SER A 301 -22.98 -5.44 -1.16
C SER A 301 -21.64 -4.80 -0.78
N GLY A 302 -20.71 -5.62 -0.28
CA GLY A 302 -19.42 -5.19 0.21
C GLY A 302 -19.49 -4.52 1.58
N SER A 303 -18.39 -4.59 2.32
CA SER A 303 -18.23 -3.89 3.58
C SER A 303 -16.79 -3.41 3.81
N ALA A 304 -16.66 -2.44 4.71
CA ALA A 304 -15.39 -2.09 5.34
C ALA A 304 -15.60 -2.01 6.86
N ARG A 305 -14.70 -2.64 7.62
CA ARG A 305 -14.79 -2.75 9.07
C ARG A 305 -13.59 -2.11 9.73
N VAL A 306 -13.84 -1.22 10.69
CA VAL A 306 -12.83 -0.63 11.57
C VAL A 306 -12.76 -1.48 12.83
N PHE A 307 -11.55 -1.88 13.20
CA PHE A 307 -11.26 -2.70 14.37
C PHE A 307 -10.37 -1.93 15.34
N CYS A 308 -10.68 -2.05 16.62
CA CYS A 308 -9.83 -1.59 17.69
C CYS A 308 -8.50 -2.34 17.61
N GLY A 309 -7.37 -1.66 17.43
CA GLY A 309 -6.08 -2.34 17.32
C GLY A 309 -5.72 -3.10 18.59
N ALA A 310 -5.97 -2.47 19.74
CA ALA A 310 -5.70 -3.02 21.06
C ALA A 310 -6.54 -4.27 21.40
N THR A 311 -7.72 -4.47 20.81
CA THR A 311 -8.61 -5.59 21.22
C THR A 311 -9.08 -6.49 20.09
N GLY A 312 -8.98 -6.05 18.83
CA GLY A 312 -9.60 -6.68 17.67
C GLY A 312 -11.13 -6.55 17.64
N ALA A 313 -11.74 -5.76 18.53
CA ALA A 313 -13.18 -5.54 18.52
C ALA A 313 -13.60 -4.67 17.33
N VAL A 314 -14.71 -5.01 16.68
CA VAL A 314 -15.28 -4.15 15.63
C VAL A 314 -15.81 -2.86 16.25
N LEU A 315 -15.23 -1.73 15.85
CA LEU A 315 -15.66 -0.38 16.24
C LEU A 315 -16.78 0.13 15.33
N ARG A 316 -16.68 -0.16 14.02
CA ARG A 316 -17.64 0.30 13.02
C ARG A 316 -17.66 -0.62 11.80
N THR A 317 -18.85 -0.83 11.25
CA THR A 317 -19.03 -1.44 9.93
C THR A 317 -19.64 -0.42 8.98
N LEU A 318 -19.05 -0.29 7.80
CA LEU A 318 -19.53 0.49 6.65
C LEU A 318 -20.03 -0.51 5.62
N ASN A 319 -21.35 -0.54 5.38
CA ASN A 319 -21.94 -1.42 4.37
C ASN A 319 -22.16 -0.64 3.06
N GLY A 320 -21.98 -1.32 1.93
CA GLY A 320 -22.40 -0.83 0.62
C GLY A 320 -23.90 -0.89 0.36
#